data_AF-A0A061J279-F1
#
_entry.id   AF-A0A061J279-F1
#
_cell.length_a   1.000
_cell.length_b   1.000
_cell.length_c   1.000
_cell.angle_alpha   90.00
_cell.angle_beta   90.00
_cell.angle_gamma   90.00
#
_symmetry.space_group_name_H-M   'P 1'
#
loop_
_entity.id
_entity.type
_entity.pdbx_description
1 polymer ?
#
loop_
_entity_poly.entity_id
_entity_poly.type
_entity_poly.pdbx_seq_one_letter_code
_entity_poly.pdbx_strand_id
1 'polypeptide(L)'
;MKTIALISGGKDSLLSVLLAMRYGHTPVVVANICPTCSEGPEHVQEIDSYSFQTVGHEAVESIAGCMGLPLRRAYIRAGQSKEQGLYYTKQRDDEDEIETLYRLLRAVKEEFPEVEGVTTGAILSHYQRYRVEDVCDRLGLHSLAFLWQRPAEEVLDMAAALQVHAILVKTASIGLDPRIHVGLSLEDVRPALERAQRLYGTHSAGEGGEFETIVLDCPLFSEQCLEVVSLERVIVDDNDYSPSGYARLKVRRRRKTAAEKTSGKELLLRLPTLTFPSDRMPHLPHVDQFLKRCAETLEWKMSPMPSSTDTGFWDRSCCNIYESDVCQTEDEVDSCLMHVLQQIVEDMLEKGREVFFMLVFAPSLQFFETFCEAFARSFPQLQLPGCAFVAASDRRGFHLEVLSSPRESIQRATLQVRSSSCCGPVYVGPQSFANRVNLNAERRVIVSGCTGLVPVAQRLAVTEDMPELLNVSFLRLSQIIGLEEGAVRAFIVQFAFTYANSVAGLTHFGGGDTFATHATFFLGDMRFAPLVPSLWRWCTDDATKLLPWGDPCVCGEAGGVLCRVLHATQLPLYAVVELVLERRDPLLEEE
;
A
#
# COMPACT_ATOMS: atom_id res chain seq x y z
N MET A 1 -12.22 -14.43 -2.42
CA MET A 1 -11.22 -15.43 -1.96
C MET A 1 -11.58 -15.95 -0.58
N LYS A 2 -11.20 -17.19 -0.25
CA LYS A 2 -11.20 -17.68 1.13
C LYS A 2 -9.91 -17.24 1.82
N THR A 3 -10.00 -16.83 3.08
CA THR A 3 -8.88 -16.20 3.79
C THR A 3 -8.59 -16.80 5.16
N ILE A 4 -7.33 -16.71 5.56
CA ILE A 4 -6.87 -16.89 6.93
C ILE A 4 -7.05 -15.56 7.67
N ALA A 5 -7.77 -15.57 8.78
CA ALA A 5 -7.91 -14.42 9.65
C ALA A 5 -6.77 -14.42 10.70
N LEU A 6 -5.79 -13.53 10.55
CA LEU A 6 -4.75 -13.34 11.58
C LEU A 6 -5.33 -12.50 12.72
N ILE A 7 -5.71 -13.15 13.82
CA ILE A 7 -6.42 -12.52 14.94
C ILE A 7 -5.52 -12.43 16.18
N SER A 8 -5.31 -11.22 16.68
CA SER A 8 -4.71 -10.98 18.01
C SER A 8 -5.75 -10.88 19.12
N GLY A 9 -7.01 -10.64 18.75
CA GLY A 9 -8.13 -10.40 19.66
C GLY A 9 -8.49 -8.91 19.80
N GLY A 10 -7.59 -8.01 19.40
CA GLY A 10 -7.82 -6.57 19.39
C GLY A 10 -8.69 -6.08 18.23
N LYS A 11 -9.15 -4.81 18.36
CA LYS A 11 -10.09 -4.16 17.43
C LYS A 11 -9.64 -4.28 15.97
N ASP A 12 -8.34 -4.08 15.70
CA ASP A 12 -7.84 -3.96 14.33
C ASP A 12 -7.88 -5.29 13.61
N SER A 13 -7.58 -6.37 14.32
CA SER A 13 -7.62 -7.71 13.75
C SER A 13 -9.05 -8.11 13.34
N LEU A 14 -10.07 -7.80 14.15
CA LEU A 14 -11.48 -8.08 13.80
C LEU A 14 -12.03 -7.10 12.76
N LEU A 15 -11.63 -5.83 12.84
CA LEU A 15 -12.02 -4.81 11.86
C LEU A 15 -11.44 -5.13 10.47
N SER A 16 -10.21 -5.63 10.40
CA SER A 16 -9.59 -6.09 9.15
C SER A 16 -10.38 -7.20 8.46
N VAL A 17 -10.95 -8.14 9.24
CA VAL A 17 -11.80 -9.22 8.72
C VAL A 17 -13.12 -8.67 8.19
N LEU A 18 -13.76 -7.75 8.91
CA LEU A 18 -14.99 -7.09 8.46
C LEU A 18 -14.78 -6.31 7.16
N LEU A 19 -13.66 -5.60 7.03
CA LEU A 19 -13.29 -4.91 5.79
C LEU A 19 -12.99 -5.90 4.65
N ALA A 20 -12.29 -7.00 4.92
CA ALA A 20 -12.09 -8.04 3.92
C ALA A 20 -13.42 -8.65 3.45
N MET A 21 -14.37 -8.88 4.36
CA MET A 21 -15.72 -9.33 4.02
C MET A 21 -16.49 -8.32 3.18
N ARG A 22 -16.38 -7.03 3.50
CA ARG A 22 -16.95 -5.95 2.70
C ARG A 22 -16.47 -5.99 1.25
N TYR A 23 -15.22 -6.36 1.00
CA TYR A 23 -14.64 -6.51 -0.34
C TYR A 23 -14.79 -7.93 -0.94
N GLY A 24 -15.64 -8.78 -0.36
CA GLY A 24 -15.98 -10.09 -0.94
C GLY A 24 -15.01 -11.22 -0.58
N HIS A 25 -14.14 -11.03 0.41
CA HIS A 25 -13.31 -12.09 0.97
C HIS A 25 -14.02 -12.79 2.14
N THR A 26 -13.77 -14.07 2.38
CA THR A 26 -14.46 -14.80 3.45
C THR A 26 -13.46 -15.52 4.34
N PRO A 27 -13.42 -15.25 5.65
CA PRO A 27 -12.55 -15.97 6.57
C PRO A 27 -13.04 -17.42 6.73
N VAL A 28 -12.12 -18.39 6.71
CA VAL A 28 -12.44 -19.81 6.93
C VAL A 28 -11.72 -20.40 8.14
N VAL A 29 -10.65 -19.76 8.60
CA VAL A 29 -9.82 -20.22 9.72
C VAL A 29 -9.19 -19.02 10.41
N VAL A 30 -9.09 -19.10 11.73
CA VAL A 30 -8.37 -18.12 12.56
C VAL A 30 -6.97 -18.65 12.82
N ALA A 31 -5.97 -17.83 12.52
CA ALA A 31 -4.58 -18.06 12.90
C ALA A 31 -4.19 -17.05 13.99
N ASN A 32 -3.45 -17.51 15.00
CA ASN A 32 -2.95 -16.65 16.07
C ASN A 32 -1.55 -17.07 16.52
N ILE A 33 -0.70 -16.07 16.78
CA ILE A 33 0.58 -16.25 17.47
C ILE A 33 0.35 -15.96 18.96
N CYS A 34 0.67 -16.94 19.80
CA CYS A 34 0.39 -16.92 21.23
C CYS A 34 1.70 -16.85 22.04
N PRO A 35 1.82 -15.98 23.03
CA PRO A 35 2.94 -16.03 23.96
C PRO A 35 2.93 -17.34 24.78
N THR A 36 4.09 -17.85 25.15
CA THR A 36 4.26 -18.98 26.08
C THR A 36 5.58 -18.89 26.85
N CYS A 37 5.64 -19.52 28.03
CA CYS A 37 6.90 -19.85 28.72
C CYS A 37 7.03 -21.35 28.92
N SER A 38 8.07 -21.76 29.68
CA SER A 38 8.33 -23.14 30.08
C SER A 38 7.18 -23.78 30.87
N GLU A 39 6.37 -22.97 31.56
CA GLU A 39 5.24 -23.42 32.38
C GLU A 39 3.91 -23.43 31.58
N GLY A 40 3.91 -22.92 30.34
CA GLY A 40 2.75 -22.85 29.46
C GLY A 40 2.30 -21.42 29.14
N PRO A 41 1.28 -21.25 28.28
CA PRO A 41 0.78 -19.94 27.86
C PRO A 41 0.03 -19.20 28.98
N GLU A 42 -0.66 -19.92 29.86
CA GLU A 42 -1.46 -19.35 30.96
C GLU A 42 -0.62 -18.56 31.98
N HIS A 43 0.69 -18.81 31.99
CA HIS A 43 1.66 -18.21 32.91
C HIS A 43 2.38 -16.99 32.30
N VAL A 44 2.05 -16.60 31.06
CA VAL A 44 2.64 -15.45 30.38
C VAL A 44 1.54 -14.54 29.86
N GLN A 45 1.63 -13.26 30.17
CA GLN A 45 0.61 -12.28 29.79
C GLN A 45 1.13 -11.30 28.74
N GLU A 46 2.37 -10.88 28.90
CA GLU A 46 3.04 -9.96 28.01
C GLU A 46 4.45 -10.48 27.76
N ILE A 47 4.85 -10.48 26.49
CA ILE A 47 6.24 -10.55 26.06
C ILE A 47 6.43 -9.41 25.07
N ASP A 48 7.55 -8.68 25.17
CA ASP A 48 7.88 -7.55 24.28
C ASP A 48 8.13 -8.02 22.83
N SER A 49 7.06 -8.43 22.13
CA SER A 49 7.07 -8.78 20.71
C SER A 49 6.84 -7.53 19.89
N TYR A 50 7.66 -7.36 18.86
CA TYR A 50 7.52 -6.24 17.93
C TYR A 50 6.36 -6.43 16.94
N SER A 51 5.98 -7.70 16.67
CA SER A 51 5.00 -8.01 15.62
C SER A 51 3.62 -8.40 16.13
N PHE A 52 3.51 -8.93 17.35
CA PHE A 52 2.28 -9.57 17.81
C PHE A 52 1.83 -9.01 19.17
N GLN A 53 0.56 -8.63 19.25
CA GLN A 53 -0.11 -8.37 20.53
C GLN A 53 -0.12 -9.65 21.37
N THR A 54 0.29 -9.52 22.63
CA THR A 54 0.38 -10.66 23.57
C THR A 54 -0.61 -10.53 24.72
N VAL A 55 -0.97 -9.31 25.13
CA VAL A 55 -2.00 -9.08 26.15
C VAL A 55 -3.39 -9.44 25.64
N GLY A 56 -4.12 -10.20 26.45
CA GLY A 56 -5.48 -10.65 26.16
C GLY A 56 -5.55 -11.86 25.21
N HIS A 57 -4.42 -12.53 24.96
CA HIS A 57 -4.35 -13.74 24.14
C HIS A 57 -5.24 -14.88 24.67
N GLU A 58 -5.66 -14.84 25.93
CA GLU A 58 -6.58 -15.81 26.55
C GLU A 58 -8.00 -15.68 26.01
N ALA A 59 -8.39 -14.49 25.55
CA ALA A 59 -9.70 -14.27 24.96
C ALA A 59 -9.81 -14.84 23.54
N VAL A 60 -8.69 -15.02 22.83
CA VAL A 60 -8.67 -15.40 21.40
C VAL A 60 -9.38 -16.72 21.11
N GLU A 61 -9.26 -17.72 21.99
CA GLU A 61 -9.99 -18.98 21.85
C GLU A 61 -11.51 -18.77 21.93
N SER A 62 -11.96 -17.94 22.87
CA SER A 62 -13.37 -17.59 22.99
C SER A 62 -13.85 -16.74 21.81
N ILE A 63 -13.01 -15.84 21.29
CA ILE A 63 -13.30 -15.05 20.07
C ILE A 63 -13.51 -15.97 18.87
N ALA A 64 -12.59 -16.90 18.60
CA ALA A 64 -12.73 -17.86 17.51
C ALA A 64 -13.99 -18.73 17.68
N GLY A 65 -14.29 -19.14 18.92
CA GLY A 65 -15.53 -19.84 19.26
C GLY A 65 -16.80 -19.03 18.99
N CYS A 66 -16.79 -17.71 19.23
CA CYS A 66 -17.90 -16.81 18.91
C CYS A 66 -18.05 -16.58 17.40
N MET A 67 -16.92 -16.52 16.66
CA MET A 67 -16.90 -16.46 15.20
C MET A 67 -17.39 -17.77 14.55
N GLY A 68 -17.30 -18.89 15.27
CA GLY A 68 -17.62 -20.21 14.74
C GLY A 68 -16.59 -20.71 13.72
N LEU A 69 -15.34 -20.26 13.83
CA LEU A 69 -14.24 -20.65 12.94
C LEU A 69 -13.23 -21.55 13.66
N PRO A 70 -12.56 -22.48 12.95
CA PRO A 70 -11.45 -23.24 13.51
C PRO A 70 -10.30 -22.31 13.89
N LEU A 71 -9.68 -22.57 15.05
CA LEU A 71 -8.52 -21.83 15.54
C LEU A 71 -7.25 -22.68 15.39
N ARG A 72 -6.19 -22.09 14.83
CA ARG A 72 -4.84 -22.64 14.82
C ARG A 72 -3.90 -21.65 15.49
N ARG A 73 -3.15 -22.13 16.49
CA ARG A 73 -2.19 -21.32 17.23
C ARG A 73 -0.78 -21.86 17.02
N ALA A 74 0.17 -20.94 16.85
CA ALA A 74 1.58 -21.22 17.10
C ALA A 74 2.04 -20.40 18.30
N TYR A 75 3.17 -20.80 18.88
CA TYR A 75 3.63 -20.26 20.14
C TYR A 75 4.98 -19.59 20.00
N ILE A 76 5.14 -18.44 20.64
CA ILE A 76 6.38 -17.69 20.72
C ILE A 76 6.78 -17.43 22.18
N ARG A 77 8.07 -17.28 22.43
CA ARG A 77 8.70 -17.00 23.73
C ARG A 77 9.38 -15.64 23.69
N ALA A 78 9.63 -15.07 24.87
CA ALA A 78 10.40 -13.84 24.99
C ALA A 78 11.78 -13.97 24.32
N GLY A 79 12.20 -12.93 23.60
CA GLY A 79 13.49 -12.88 22.89
C GLY A 79 13.49 -13.50 21.48
N GLN A 80 12.34 -13.86 20.92
CA GLN A 80 12.24 -14.40 19.56
C GLN A 80 12.06 -13.32 18.46
N SER A 81 11.99 -12.03 18.80
CA SER A 81 12.07 -10.93 17.83
C SER A 81 13.55 -10.64 17.51
N LYS A 82 14.19 -11.54 16.74
CA LYS A 82 15.64 -11.51 16.48
C LYS A 82 15.98 -10.55 15.34
N GLU A 83 15.21 -10.60 14.25
CA GLU A 83 15.38 -9.66 13.13
C GLU A 83 14.46 -8.45 13.32
N GLN A 84 15.06 -7.29 13.57
CA GLN A 84 14.36 -6.03 13.86
C GLN A 84 14.48 -5.00 12.72
N GLY A 85 15.10 -5.36 11.60
CA GLY A 85 15.11 -4.54 10.39
C GLY A 85 13.70 -4.29 9.85
N LEU A 86 13.51 -3.16 9.15
CA LEU A 86 12.23 -2.82 8.52
C LEU A 86 11.77 -3.91 7.53
N TYR A 87 12.72 -4.38 6.72
CA TYR A 87 12.53 -5.49 5.81
C TYR A 87 13.04 -6.79 6.43
N TYR A 88 12.32 -7.89 6.22
CA TYR A 88 12.74 -9.18 6.76
C TYR A 88 13.91 -9.76 5.96
N THR A 89 14.89 -10.32 6.67
CA THR A 89 16.14 -10.80 6.08
C THR A 89 15.96 -12.08 5.25
N LYS A 90 16.85 -12.29 4.28
CA LYS A 90 17.00 -13.59 3.60
C LYS A 90 17.77 -14.61 4.45
N GLN A 91 18.58 -14.15 5.39
CA GLN A 91 19.30 -14.99 6.36
C GLN A 91 18.40 -15.26 7.57
N ARG A 92 17.44 -16.17 7.38
CA ARG A 92 16.36 -16.40 8.32
C ARG A 92 16.80 -17.28 9.48
N ASP A 93 16.41 -16.89 10.69
CA ASP A 93 16.61 -17.67 11.90
C ASP A 93 15.32 -18.43 12.23
N ASP A 94 15.39 -19.76 12.26
CA ASP A 94 14.20 -20.62 12.47
C ASP A 94 13.49 -20.37 13.81
N GLU A 95 14.21 -19.80 14.79
CA GLU A 95 13.64 -19.44 16.10
C GLU A 95 13.06 -18.01 16.12
N ASP A 96 13.13 -17.26 15.03
CA ASP A 96 12.50 -15.95 14.94
C ASP A 96 10.96 -16.05 14.89
N GLU A 97 10.29 -15.03 15.42
CA GLU A 97 8.83 -14.97 15.49
C GLU A 97 8.16 -15.03 14.09
N ILE A 98 8.83 -14.54 13.04
CA ILE A 98 8.29 -14.53 11.68
C ILE A 98 8.40 -15.89 11.00
N GLU A 99 9.45 -16.67 11.28
CA GLU A 99 9.50 -18.07 10.83
C GLU A 99 8.47 -18.93 11.58
N THR A 100 8.09 -18.55 12.79
CA THR A 100 6.96 -19.17 13.50
C THR A 100 5.63 -18.86 12.82
N LEU A 101 5.42 -17.62 12.37
CA LEU A 101 4.26 -17.25 11.55
C LEU A 101 4.25 -18.02 10.21
N TYR A 102 5.39 -18.13 9.52
CA TYR A 102 5.50 -18.88 8.28
C TYR A 102 5.07 -20.35 8.46
N ARG A 103 5.59 -21.02 9.49
CA ARG A 103 5.23 -22.41 9.81
C ARG A 103 3.74 -22.57 10.12
N LEU A 104 3.15 -21.62 10.87
CA LEU A 104 1.72 -21.62 11.17
C LEU A 104 0.88 -21.49 9.90
N LEU A 105 1.14 -20.48 9.08
CA LEU A 105 0.36 -20.21 7.87
C LEU A 105 0.55 -21.31 6.82
N ARG A 106 1.73 -21.92 6.74
CA ARG A 106 1.98 -23.10 5.92
C ARG A 106 1.10 -24.27 6.35
N ALA A 107 1.09 -24.62 7.64
CA ALA A 107 0.28 -25.72 8.16
C ALA A 107 -1.23 -25.45 7.94
N VAL A 108 -1.67 -24.21 8.10
CA VAL A 108 -3.04 -23.80 7.80
C VAL A 108 -3.35 -23.95 6.31
N LYS A 109 -2.46 -23.56 5.40
CA LYS A 109 -2.66 -23.73 3.95
C LYS A 109 -2.69 -25.20 3.54
N GLU A 110 -1.89 -26.05 4.18
CA GLU A 110 -1.90 -27.51 3.96
C GLU A 110 -3.22 -28.14 4.44
N GLU A 111 -3.78 -27.65 5.55
CA GLU A 111 -5.06 -28.13 6.10
C GLU A 111 -6.30 -27.57 5.37
N PHE A 112 -6.24 -26.32 4.92
CA PHE A 112 -7.31 -25.59 4.24
C PHE A 112 -6.81 -25.14 2.85
N PRO A 113 -6.68 -26.05 1.86
CA PRO A 113 -6.09 -25.76 0.56
C PRO A 113 -6.86 -24.71 -0.27
N GLU A 114 -8.11 -24.41 0.11
CA GLU A 114 -8.92 -23.35 -0.50
C GLU A 114 -8.50 -21.93 -0.10
N VAL A 115 -7.63 -21.75 0.89
CA VAL A 115 -7.20 -20.42 1.33
C VAL A 115 -6.25 -19.78 0.32
N GLU A 116 -6.56 -18.56 -0.06
CA GLU A 116 -5.82 -17.79 -1.08
C GLU A 116 -5.22 -16.51 -0.50
N GLY A 117 -5.59 -16.09 0.71
CA GLY A 117 -5.08 -14.86 1.32
C GLY A 117 -5.13 -14.80 2.83
N VAL A 118 -4.48 -13.79 3.40
CA VAL A 118 -4.33 -13.56 4.84
C VAL A 118 -4.73 -12.12 5.15
N THR A 119 -5.62 -11.91 6.11
CA THR A 119 -6.00 -10.56 6.56
C THR A 119 -5.07 -10.07 7.67
N THR A 120 -4.66 -8.80 7.62
CA THR A 120 -3.80 -8.17 8.63
C THR A 120 -4.43 -6.90 9.20
N GLY A 121 -4.20 -6.67 10.49
CA GLY A 121 -4.72 -5.51 11.23
C GLY A 121 -3.79 -4.30 11.29
N ALA A 122 -2.67 -4.28 10.56
CA ALA A 122 -1.73 -3.15 10.64
C ALA A 122 -2.32 -1.87 10.01
N ILE A 123 -2.26 -0.74 10.72
CA ILE A 123 -2.80 0.55 10.23
C ILE A 123 -1.69 1.39 9.58
N LEU A 124 -0.55 1.60 10.23
CA LEU A 124 0.58 2.38 9.65
C LEU A 124 1.91 1.63 9.65
N SER A 125 2.03 0.54 10.41
CA SER A 125 3.26 -0.19 10.63
C SER A 125 3.70 -0.93 9.37
N HIS A 126 4.65 -0.34 8.66
CA HIS A 126 5.36 -0.99 7.57
C HIS A 126 6.09 -2.24 8.05
N TYR A 127 6.63 -2.22 9.26
CA TYR A 127 7.35 -3.35 9.85
C TYR A 127 6.49 -4.62 9.91
N GLN A 128 5.27 -4.51 10.45
CA GLN A 128 4.33 -5.63 10.56
C GLN A 128 3.80 -6.05 9.18
N ARG A 129 3.42 -5.07 8.35
CA ARG A 129 2.89 -5.32 7.00
C ARG A 129 3.89 -6.07 6.12
N TYR A 130 5.15 -5.62 6.06
CA TYR A 130 6.19 -6.24 5.24
C TYR A 130 6.53 -7.66 5.68
N ARG A 131 6.45 -7.97 6.98
CA ARG A 131 6.67 -9.34 7.48
C ARG A 131 5.56 -10.29 7.06
N VAL A 132 4.31 -9.86 7.13
CA VAL A 132 3.20 -10.68 6.64
C VAL A 132 3.24 -10.81 5.12
N GLU A 133 3.60 -9.74 4.39
CA GLU A 133 3.85 -9.80 2.94
C GLU A 133 4.94 -10.81 2.59
N ASP A 134 6.11 -10.81 3.26
CA ASP A 134 7.19 -11.81 3.02
C ASP A 134 6.67 -13.25 3.21
N VAL A 135 5.95 -13.50 4.30
CA VAL A 135 5.39 -14.84 4.58
C VAL A 135 4.36 -15.23 3.53
N CYS A 136 3.47 -14.31 3.13
CA CYS A 136 2.46 -14.55 2.10
C CYS A 136 3.10 -14.82 0.73
N ASP A 137 4.09 -14.03 0.33
CA ASP A 137 4.83 -14.17 -0.93
C ASP A 137 5.45 -15.58 -1.02
N ARG A 138 6.12 -16.05 0.05
CA ARG A 138 6.74 -17.39 0.09
C ARG A 138 5.73 -18.54 0.04
N LEU A 139 4.51 -18.31 0.50
CA LEU A 139 3.45 -19.31 0.53
C LEU A 139 2.55 -19.21 -0.70
N GLY A 140 2.71 -18.22 -1.58
CA GLY A 140 1.77 -17.93 -2.66
C GLY A 140 0.37 -17.63 -2.11
N LEU A 141 0.28 -16.73 -1.12
CA LEU A 141 -0.95 -16.20 -0.54
C LEU A 141 -1.01 -14.69 -0.80
N HIS A 142 -2.21 -14.13 -0.89
CA HIS A 142 -2.43 -12.68 -0.97
C HIS A 142 -2.48 -12.04 0.41
N SER A 143 -1.64 -11.04 0.67
CA SER A 143 -1.73 -10.22 1.88
C SER A 143 -2.83 -9.16 1.73
N LEU A 144 -3.80 -9.12 2.65
CA LEU A 144 -4.94 -8.19 2.64
C LEU A 144 -4.85 -7.23 3.83
N ALA A 145 -4.50 -5.96 3.57
CA ALA A 145 -4.23 -4.94 4.58
C ALA A 145 -5.15 -3.71 4.39
N PHE A 146 -6.46 -3.90 4.53
CA PHE A 146 -7.46 -2.86 4.20
C PHE A 146 -7.53 -1.68 5.19
N LEU A 147 -6.93 -1.82 6.38
CA LEU A 147 -6.77 -0.72 7.35
C LEU A 147 -5.54 0.15 7.06
N TRP A 148 -4.63 -0.32 6.21
CA TRP A 148 -3.35 0.34 6.01
C TRP A 148 -3.51 1.75 5.43
N GLN A 149 -2.80 2.71 6.02
CA GLN A 149 -2.84 4.15 5.72
C GLN A 149 -4.22 4.83 5.87
N ARG A 150 -5.16 4.23 6.60
CA ARG A 150 -6.40 4.92 6.95
C ARG A 150 -6.18 5.89 8.13
N PRO A 151 -6.82 7.08 8.13
CA PRO A 151 -6.73 8.02 9.25
C PRO A 151 -7.23 7.40 10.57
N ALA A 152 -6.53 7.68 11.67
CA ALA A 152 -6.84 7.11 12.97
C ALA A 152 -8.29 7.36 13.43
N GLU A 153 -8.79 8.59 13.23
CA GLU A 153 -10.17 8.97 13.56
C GLU A 153 -11.19 8.14 12.78
N GLU A 154 -10.93 7.91 11.48
CA GLU A 154 -11.77 7.08 10.63
C GLU A 154 -11.76 5.62 11.09
N VAL A 155 -10.63 5.08 11.54
CA VAL A 155 -10.55 3.71 12.11
C VAL A 155 -11.44 3.57 13.33
N LEU A 156 -11.49 4.58 14.21
CA LEU A 156 -12.39 4.59 15.36
C LEU A 156 -13.87 4.72 14.94
N ASP A 157 -14.17 5.56 13.95
CA ASP A 157 -15.52 5.68 13.38
C ASP A 157 -15.97 4.38 12.71
N MET A 158 -15.08 3.68 12.01
CA MET A 158 -15.32 2.37 11.44
C MET A 158 -15.62 1.34 12.52
N ALA A 159 -14.86 1.33 13.62
CA ALA A 159 -15.12 0.43 14.74
C ALA A 159 -16.52 0.63 15.32
N ALA A 160 -16.96 1.88 15.48
CA ALA A 160 -18.31 2.20 15.94
C ALA A 160 -19.39 1.81 14.90
N ALA A 161 -19.21 2.21 13.64
CA ALA A 161 -20.16 1.94 12.55
C ALA A 161 -20.32 0.44 12.28
N LEU A 162 -19.25 -0.33 12.47
CA LEU A 162 -19.21 -1.78 12.29
C LEU A 162 -19.48 -2.56 13.59
N GLN A 163 -19.93 -1.88 14.65
CA GLN A 163 -20.30 -2.48 15.95
C GLN A 163 -19.18 -3.35 16.55
N VAL A 164 -17.92 -2.93 16.41
CA VAL A 164 -16.77 -3.59 17.04
C VAL A 164 -16.62 -3.05 18.45
N HIS A 165 -17.29 -3.72 19.39
CA HIS A 165 -17.28 -3.36 20.81
C HIS A 165 -16.03 -3.91 21.46
N ALA A 166 -15.05 -3.05 21.69
CA ALA A 166 -13.76 -3.38 22.30
C ALA A 166 -13.55 -2.62 23.61
N ILE A 167 -12.75 -3.21 24.50
CA ILE A 167 -12.24 -2.56 25.72
C ILE A 167 -10.73 -2.42 25.66
N LEU A 168 -10.18 -1.42 26.33
CA LEU A 168 -8.73 -1.29 26.50
C LEU A 168 -8.22 -2.31 27.51
N VAL A 169 -7.15 -3.01 27.13
CA VAL A 169 -6.49 -4.02 27.97
C VAL A 169 -5.03 -3.69 28.27
N LYS A 170 -4.44 -2.71 27.58
CA LYS A 170 -3.08 -2.21 27.85
C LYS A 170 -3.02 -0.73 27.51
N THR A 171 -2.22 0.03 28.24
CA THR A 171 -1.83 1.40 27.87
C THR A 171 -0.36 1.62 28.18
N ALA A 172 0.36 2.25 27.27
CA ALA A 172 1.79 2.52 27.37
C ALA A 172 2.16 3.84 26.67
N SER A 173 1.35 4.89 26.87
CA SER A 173 1.55 6.18 26.21
C SER A 173 1.15 7.35 27.10
N ILE A 174 1.84 8.47 26.90
CA ILE A 174 1.52 9.74 27.56
C ILE A 174 0.07 10.15 27.28
N GLY A 175 -0.59 10.66 28.32
CA GLY A 175 -2.02 11.01 28.26
C GLY A 175 -2.96 9.83 28.55
N LEU A 176 -2.44 8.60 28.67
CA LEU A 176 -3.21 7.43 29.09
C LEU A 176 -2.70 6.88 30.43
N ASP A 177 -3.58 6.88 31.43
CA ASP A 177 -3.34 6.22 32.72
C ASP A 177 -3.98 4.81 32.76
N PRO A 178 -3.23 3.72 32.97
CA PRO A 178 -3.76 2.36 33.05
C PRO A 178 -4.73 2.16 34.22
N ARG A 179 -4.61 2.92 35.30
CA ARG A 179 -5.51 2.86 36.48
C ARG A 179 -6.92 3.35 36.13
N ILE A 180 -7.00 4.26 35.16
CA ILE A 180 -8.23 4.94 34.74
C ILE A 180 -8.80 4.29 33.48
N HIS A 181 -7.96 4.07 32.46
CA HIS A 181 -8.43 3.75 31.11
C HIS A 181 -8.51 2.25 30.82
N VAL A 182 -7.69 1.40 31.45
CA VAL A 182 -7.78 -0.05 31.24
C VAL A 182 -9.12 -0.57 31.77
N GLY A 183 -9.85 -1.27 30.90
CA GLY A 183 -11.20 -1.76 31.12
C GLY A 183 -12.32 -0.85 30.59
N LEU A 184 -12.02 0.37 30.16
CA LEU A 184 -13.00 1.24 29.50
C LEU A 184 -13.28 0.75 28.08
N SER A 185 -14.50 1.00 27.60
CA SER A 185 -14.84 0.76 26.20
C SER A 185 -14.10 1.73 25.28
N LEU A 186 -13.93 1.34 24.02
CA LEU A 186 -13.31 2.20 23.00
C LEU A 186 -14.07 3.53 22.84
N GLU A 187 -15.39 3.50 22.98
CA GLU A 187 -16.26 4.68 22.95
C GLU A 187 -16.00 5.61 24.15
N ASP A 188 -15.90 5.05 25.35
CA ASP A 188 -15.70 5.82 26.59
C ASP A 188 -14.31 6.45 26.66
N VAL A 189 -13.28 5.77 26.13
CA VAL A 189 -11.90 6.29 26.15
C VAL A 189 -11.59 7.22 24.98
N ARG A 190 -12.38 7.21 23.90
CA ARG A 190 -12.13 8.01 22.69
C ARG A 190 -11.80 9.48 22.97
N PRO A 191 -12.48 10.21 23.87
CA PRO A 191 -12.13 11.59 24.19
C PRO A 191 -10.72 11.77 24.78
N ALA A 192 -10.21 10.77 25.51
CA ALA A 192 -8.85 10.75 26.04
C ALA A 192 -7.84 10.47 24.93
N LEU A 193 -8.13 9.53 24.03
CA LEU A 193 -7.29 9.20 22.88
C LEU A 193 -7.10 10.40 21.94
N GLU A 194 -8.18 11.08 21.58
CA GLU A 194 -8.14 12.27 20.72
C GLU A 194 -7.40 13.43 21.40
N ARG A 195 -7.55 13.57 22.73
CA ARG A 195 -6.79 14.57 23.49
C ARG A 195 -5.30 14.25 23.50
N ALA A 196 -4.93 12.99 23.71
CA ALA A 196 -3.53 12.55 23.68
C ALA A 196 -2.90 12.78 22.31
N GLN A 197 -3.61 12.48 21.22
CA GLN A 197 -3.16 12.78 19.86
C GLN A 197 -2.90 14.26 19.65
N ARG A 198 -3.85 15.14 20.06
CA ARG A 198 -3.70 16.59 19.90
C ARG A 198 -2.56 17.18 20.74
N LEU A 199 -2.35 16.69 21.97
CA LEU A 199 -1.38 17.28 22.90
C LEU A 199 0.03 16.68 22.75
N TYR A 200 0.13 15.41 22.39
CA TYR A 200 1.38 14.64 22.49
C TYR A 200 1.75 13.91 21.19
N GLY A 201 0.90 13.93 20.16
CA GLY A 201 1.14 13.20 18.92
C GLY A 201 0.92 11.69 19.02
N THR A 202 0.37 11.18 20.13
CA THR A 202 -0.06 9.78 20.30
C THR A 202 -0.99 9.36 19.16
N HIS A 203 -0.80 8.17 18.57
CA HIS A 203 -1.72 7.70 17.56
C HIS A 203 -3.04 7.27 18.21
N SER A 204 -4.16 7.97 17.94
CA SER A 204 -5.44 7.69 18.61
C SER A 204 -6.03 6.31 18.30
N ALA A 205 -5.58 5.65 17.24
CA ALA A 205 -5.94 4.26 16.96
C ALA A 205 -4.95 3.23 17.55
N GLY A 206 -3.93 3.62 18.32
CA GLY A 206 -3.07 2.69 19.07
C GLY A 206 -2.10 1.88 18.22
N GLU A 207 -1.62 2.45 17.12
CA GLU A 207 -0.81 1.73 16.11
C GLU A 207 0.62 1.45 16.57
N GLY A 208 1.21 2.35 17.36
CA GLY A 208 2.56 2.22 17.91
C GLY A 208 2.63 1.42 19.21
N GLY A 209 1.54 0.72 19.58
CA GLY A 209 1.43 0.03 20.87
C GLY A 209 1.04 0.95 22.02
N GLU A 210 0.51 2.16 21.73
CA GLU A 210 0.11 3.12 22.76
C GLU A 210 -0.99 2.58 23.67
N PHE A 211 -1.84 1.72 23.12
CA PHE A 211 -2.78 0.90 23.85
C PHE A 211 -3.11 -0.38 23.07
N GLU A 212 -3.55 -1.41 23.78
CA GLU A 212 -4.09 -2.63 23.16
C GLU A 212 -5.54 -2.82 23.59
N THR A 213 -6.29 -3.56 22.77
CA THR A 213 -7.72 -3.79 22.99
C THR A 213 -8.07 -5.27 22.94
N ILE A 214 -9.24 -5.62 23.47
CA ILE A 214 -9.90 -6.91 23.23
C ILE A 214 -11.35 -6.65 22.81
N VAL A 215 -11.77 -7.31 21.73
CA VAL A 215 -13.14 -7.25 21.23
C VAL A 215 -14.03 -8.18 22.05
N LEU A 216 -15.05 -7.60 22.67
CA LEU A 216 -16.06 -8.32 23.44
C LEU A 216 -17.25 -8.73 22.57
N ASP A 217 -17.62 -7.89 21.61
CA ASP A 217 -18.66 -8.23 20.64
C ASP A 217 -18.43 -7.57 19.27
N CYS A 218 -18.81 -8.27 18.21
CA CYS A 218 -18.92 -7.70 16.86
C CYS A 218 -19.88 -8.53 15.97
N PRO A 219 -20.21 -8.06 14.76
CA PRO A 219 -21.12 -8.77 13.86
C PRO A 219 -20.63 -10.16 13.42
N LEU A 220 -19.31 -10.40 13.46
CA LEU A 220 -18.74 -11.74 13.18
C LEU A 220 -19.14 -12.77 14.24
N PHE A 221 -19.58 -12.32 15.42
CA PHE A 221 -19.97 -13.18 16.52
C PHE A 221 -21.43 -13.60 16.34
N SER A 222 -21.66 -14.82 15.85
CA SER A 222 -22.97 -15.25 15.34
C SER A 222 -23.99 -15.54 16.45
N GLU A 223 -23.58 -16.32 17.45
CA GLU A 223 -24.50 -16.87 18.48
C GLU A 223 -24.19 -16.41 19.90
N GLN A 224 -22.92 -16.11 20.17
CA GLN A 224 -22.40 -15.76 21.49
C GLN A 224 -21.52 -14.52 21.38
N CYS A 225 -21.42 -13.74 22.45
CA CYS A 225 -20.42 -12.69 22.63
C CYS A 225 -19.62 -12.94 23.91
N LEU A 226 -18.62 -12.12 24.19
CA LEU A 226 -17.82 -12.20 25.40
C LEU A 226 -18.35 -11.26 26.47
N GLU A 227 -18.27 -11.72 27.72
CA GLU A 227 -18.54 -10.95 28.91
C GLU A 227 -17.33 -11.05 29.83
N VAL A 228 -16.91 -9.91 30.36
CA VAL A 228 -15.79 -9.84 31.32
C VAL A 228 -16.24 -10.40 32.66
N VAL A 229 -15.57 -11.46 33.11
CA VAL A 229 -15.80 -12.09 34.42
C VAL A 229 -14.94 -11.40 35.49
N SER A 230 -13.69 -11.14 35.17
CA SER A 230 -12.77 -10.40 36.04
C SER A 230 -11.73 -9.66 35.21
N LEU A 231 -11.36 -8.48 35.69
CA LEU A 231 -10.30 -7.66 35.13
C LEU A 231 -9.43 -7.15 36.28
N GLU A 232 -8.19 -7.63 36.33
CA GLU A 232 -7.18 -7.16 37.28
C GLU A 232 -6.16 -6.29 36.54
N ARG A 233 -5.91 -5.08 37.05
CA ARG A 233 -4.94 -4.15 36.45
C ARG A 233 -3.57 -4.41 37.05
N VAL A 234 -2.60 -4.68 36.20
CA VAL A 234 -1.19 -4.84 36.56
C VAL A 234 -0.45 -3.61 36.05
N ILE A 235 0.12 -2.84 36.97
CA ILE A 235 0.96 -1.69 36.64
C ILE A 235 2.39 -2.20 36.42
N VAL A 236 2.97 -1.84 35.27
CA VAL A 236 4.32 -2.24 34.86
C VAL A 236 5.32 -1.15 35.19
N ASP A 237 5.01 0.08 34.81
CA ASP A 237 5.77 1.27 35.16
C ASP A 237 4.83 2.30 35.77
N ASP A 238 5.14 2.71 37.00
CA ASP A 238 4.37 3.69 37.77
C ASP A 238 5.15 4.99 37.85
N ASN A 239 5.20 5.71 36.72
CA ASN A 239 5.81 7.02 36.63
C ASN A 239 4.74 8.12 36.42
N ASP A 240 5.06 9.35 36.80
CA ASP A 240 4.11 10.47 36.80
C ASP A 240 3.77 11.01 35.40
N TYR A 241 4.50 10.61 34.36
CA TYR A 241 4.42 11.22 33.03
C TYR A 241 3.71 10.31 32.01
N SER A 242 3.97 9.01 32.06
CA SER A 242 3.48 7.99 31.14
C SER A 242 3.46 6.63 31.85
N PRO A 243 2.57 6.45 32.84
CA PRO A 243 2.42 5.15 33.51
C PRO A 243 1.96 4.09 32.51
N SER A 244 2.46 2.88 32.66
CA SER A 244 2.12 1.76 31.79
C SER A 244 1.56 0.58 32.57
N GLY A 245 0.65 -0.16 31.94
CA GLY A 245 0.01 -1.30 32.58
C GLY A 245 -0.92 -2.05 31.65
N TYR A 246 -1.29 -3.25 32.07
CA TYR A 246 -2.17 -4.14 31.32
C TYR A 246 -3.20 -4.83 32.21
N ALA A 247 -4.20 -5.44 31.60
CA ALA A 247 -5.24 -6.22 32.25
C ALA A 247 -4.92 -7.72 32.20
N ARG A 248 -5.00 -8.39 33.35
CA ARG A 248 -5.25 -9.84 33.38
C ARG A 248 -6.75 -10.06 33.28
N LEU A 249 -7.18 -10.63 32.17
CA LEU A 249 -8.58 -10.69 31.77
C LEU A 249 -9.10 -12.11 31.82
N LYS A 250 -10.24 -12.32 32.50
CA LYS A 250 -11.05 -13.54 32.34
C LYS A 250 -12.35 -13.19 31.68
N VAL A 251 -12.65 -13.90 30.59
CA VAL A 251 -13.89 -13.75 29.83
C VAL A 251 -14.70 -15.04 29.86
N ARG A 252 -16.01 -14.91 29.68
CA ARG A 252 -16.91 -16.03 29.41
C ARG A 252 -17.74 -15.74 28.18
N ARG A 253 -18.18 -16.80 27.50
CA ARG A 253 -19.13 -16.69 26.38
C ARG A 253 -20.56 -16.55 26.90
N ARG A 254 -21.25 -15.48 26.49
CA ARG A 254 -22.67 -15.21 26.77
C ARG A 254 -23.47 -15.37 25.48
N ARG A 255 -24.65 -16.00 25.53
CA ARG A 255 -25.55 -16.06 24.35
C ARG A 255 -26.07 -14.67 24.00
N LYS A 256 -26.09 -14.36 22.71
CA LYS A 256 -26.75 -13.15 22.19
C LYS A 256 -28.26 -13.26 22.26
N THR A 257 -28.91 -12.13 22.53
CA THR A 257 -30.35 -11.90 22.36
C THR A 257 -30.74 -11.95 20.89
N ALA A 258 -32.02 -12.14 20.60
CA ALA A 258 -32.52 -12.12 19.22
C ALA A 258 -32.25 -10.78 18.52
N ALA A 259 -32.35 -9.66 19.24
CA ALA A 259 -32.10 -8.32 18.70
C ALA A 259 -30.64 -8.13 18.27
N GLU A 260 -29.67 -8.51 19.12
CA GLU A 260 -28.23 -8.42 18.80
C GLU A 260 -27.87 -9.28 17.58
N LYS A 261 -28.44 -10.49 17.47
CA LYS A 261 -28.24 -11.36 16.30
C LYS A 261 -28.79 -10.74 15.02
N THR A 262 -30.00 -10.17 15.09
CA THR A 262 -30.63 -9.52 13.93
C THR A 262 -29.83 -8.29 13.50
N SER A 263 -29.40 -7.44 14.43
CA SER A 263 -28.54 -6.27 14.16
C SER A 263 -27.25 -6.68 13.44
N GLY A 264 -26.53 -7.67 13.98
CA GLY A 264 -25.29 -8.16 13.37
C GLY A 264 -25.50 -8.71 11.95
N LYS A 265 -26.56 -9.50 11.73
CA LYS A 265 -26.89 -10.04 10.39
C LYS A 265 -27.25 -8.95 9.39
N GLU A 266 -28.04 -7.97 9.79
CA GLU A 266 -28.40 -6.84 8.93
C GLU A 266 -27.16 -6.02 8.54
N LEU A 267 -26.28 -5.77 9.50
CA LEU A 267 -25.03 -5.06 9.26
C LEU A 267 -24.11 -5.83 8.30
N LEU A 268 -23.96 -7.15 8.48
CA LEU A 268 -23.19 -8.01 7.58
C LEU A 268 -23.74 -7.98 6.13
N LEU A 269 -25.07 -7.98 5.96
CA LEU A 269 -25.70 -7.88 4.65
C LEU A 269 -25.48 -6.51 3.98
N ARG A 270 -25.37 -5.45 4.79
CA ARG A 270 -25.14 -4.08 4.32
C ARG A 270 -23.67 -3.75 4.11
N LEU A 271 -22.72 -4.56 4.58
CA LEU A 271 -21.27 -4.31 4.47
C LEU A 271 -20.85 -3.80 3.08
N PRO A 272 -21.24 -4.43 1.95
CA PRO A 272 -20.79 -3.99 0.62
C PRO A 272 -21.29 -2.60 0.22
N THR A 273 -22.34 -2.10 0.88
CA THR A 273 -22.96 -0.80 0.59
C THR A 273 -22.43 0.33 1.49
N LEU A 274 -21.75 -0.02 2.58
CA LEU A 274 -21.14 0.98 3.45
C LEU A 274 -20.00 1.67 2.71
N THR A 275 -19.82 2.95 2.97
CA THR A 275 -18.73 3.77 2.44
C THR A 275 -18.11 4.57 3.57
N PHE A 276 -16.79 4.65 3.57
CA PHE A 276 -15.98 5.42 4.49
C PHE A 276 -15.14 6.45 3.70
N PRO A 277 -14.72 7.56 4.33
CA PRO A 277 -13.97 8.62 3.66
C PRO A 277 -12.78 8.12 2.84
N SER A 278 -11.96 7.20 3.38
CA SER A 278 -10.78 6.66 2.70
C SER A 278 -11.08 5.67 1.56
N ASP A 279 -12.34 5.31 1.30
CA ASP A 279 -12.68 4.53 0.11
C ASP A 279 -12.56 5.36 -1.17
N ARG A 280 -12.69 6.69 -1.05
CA ARG A 280 -12.34 7.59 -2.13
C ARG A 280 -10.84 7.84 -2.06
N MET A 281 -10.15 7.58 -3.16
CA MET A 281 -8.73 7.89 -3.26
C MET A 281 -8.49 9.39 -2.99
N PRO A 282 -7.61 9.76 -2.04
CA PRO A 282 -7.42 11.15 -1.61
C PRO A 282 -7.08 12.13 -2.74
N HIS A 283 -6.36 11.65 -3.76
CA HIS A 283 -5.87 12.46 -4.88
C HIS A 283 -6.70 12.31 -6.15
N LEU A 284 -7.87 11.66 -6.08
CA LEU A 284 -8.75 11.52 -7.24
C LEU A 284 -9.52 12.84 -7.49
N PRO A 285 -9.39 13.45 -8.67
CA PRO A 285 -9.95 14.77 -8.94
C PRO A 285 -11.48 14.78 -8.92
N HIS A 286 -12.06 15.91 -8.53
CA HIS A 286 -13.51 16.09 -8.54
C HIS A 286 -14.03 16.34 -9.96
N VAL A 287 -15.08 15.62 -10.37
CA VAL A 287 -15.68 15.75 -11.71
C VAL A 287 -16.37 17.10 -11.91
N ASP A 288 -16.90 17.73 -10.86
CA ASP A 288 -17.54 19.05 -10.95
C ASP A 288 -16.59 20.13 -11.49
N GLN A 289 -15.29 20.06 -11.14
CA GLN A 289 -14.28 20.97 -11.65
C GLN A 289 -14.07 20.75 -13.15
N PHE A 290 -14.05 19.49 -13.60
CA PHE A 290 -13.96 19.15 -15.02
C PHE A 290 -15.15 19.69 -15.82
N LEU A 291 -16.36 19.56 -15.29
CA LEU A 291 -17.59 20.00 -15.93
C LEU A 291 -17.66 21.52 -16.11
N LYS A 292 -17.31 22.29 -15.06
CA LYS A 292 -17.22 23.75 -15.15
C LYS A 292 -16.29 24.19 -16.27
N ARG A 293 -15.13 23.51 -16.40
CA ARG A 293 -14.12 23.80 -17.43
C ARG A 293 -14.58 23.39 -18.84
N CYS A 294 -15.30 22.28 -18.97
CA CYS A 294 -15.92 21.86 -20.24
C CYS A 294 -16.89 22.92 -20.79
N ALA A 295 -17.58 23.65 -19.92
CA ALA A 295 -18.52 24.70 -20.30
C ALA A 295 -17.84 26.01 -20.76
N GLU A 296 -16.60 26.28 -20.34
CA GLU A 296 -15.91 27.57 -20.54
C GLU A 296 -15.13 27.70 -21.86
N THR A 297 -15.40 26.85 -22.85
CA THR A 297 -14.71 26.81 -24.16
C THR A 297 -13.25 26.39 -24.01
N LEU A 298 -13.01 25.07 -23.93
CA LEU A 298 -11.65 24.56 -24.06
C LEU A 298 -11.13 24.76 -25.49
N GLU A 299 -10.20 25.69 -25.66
CA GLU A 299 -9.24 25.62 -26.75
C GLU A 299 -8.26 24.48 -26.45
N TRP A 300 -8.63 23.24 -26.80
CA TRP A 300 -7.67 22.13 -26.88
C TRP A 300 -6.76 22.41 -28.07
N LYS A 301 -5.75 23.26 -27.91
CA LYS A 301 -4.70 23.42 -28.91
C LYS A 301 -3.96 22.09 -28.99
N MET A 302 -4.22 21.34 -30.07
CA MET A 302 -3.49 20.13 -30.41
C MET A 302 -2.04 20.50 -30.73
N SER A 303 -1.20 20.55 -29.71
CA SER A 303 0.24 20.62 -29.92
C SER A 303 0.74 19.20 -30.19
N PRO A 304 1.48 18.97 -31.29
CA PRO A 304 2.15 17.69 -31.50
C PRO A 304 3.20 17.51 -30.41
N MET A 305 3.08 16.46 -29.61
CA MET A 305 3.98 16.19 -28.49
C MET A 305 4.55 14.77 -28.49
N PRO A 306 5.26 14.31 -29.54
CA PRO A 306 6.29 13.32 -29.36
C PRO A 306 7.54 14.01 -28.83
N SER A 307 7.86 13.78 -27.56
CA SER A 307 9.12 14.26 -26.96
C SER A 307 10.29 13.33 -27.33
N SER A 308 11.48 13.91 -27.49
CA SER A 308 12.73 13.16 -27.71
C SER A 308 13.03 12.18 -26.57
N THR A 309 13.63 11.03 -26.87
CA THR A 309 14.18 10.07 -25.90
C THR A 309 15.55 10.52 -25.34
N ASP A 310 15.83 11.82 -25.32
CA ASP A 310 17.10 12.36 -24.79
C ASP A 310 17.17 12.18 -23.27
N THR A 311 18.22 11.49 -22.81
CA THR A 311 18.49 11.25 -21.39
C THR A 311 18.80 12.52 -20.60
N GLY A 312 18.99 13.66 -21.27
CA GLY A 312 19.02 14.97 -20.63
C GLY A 312 17.81 15.25 -19.72
N PHE A 313 16.66 14.60 -19.96
CA PHE A 313 15.47 14.69 -19.11
C PHE A 313 15.73 14.24 -17.66
N TRP A 314 16.52 13.18 -17.47
CA TRP A 314 16.80 12.62 -16.15
C TRP A 314 17.92 13.32 -15.39
N ASP A 315 18.66 14.21 -16.05
CA ASP A 315 20.05 14.59 -15.76
C ASP A 315 21.06 13.51 -16.23
N ARG A 316 21.96 13.90 -17.13
CA ARG A 316 23.00 13.02 -17.70
C ARG A 316 24.00 12.52 -16.67
N SER A 317 24.08 13.17 -15.50
CA SER A 317 24.98 12.77 -14.42
C SER A 317 24.51 11.52 -13.65
N CYS A 318 23.21 11.18 -13.76
CA CYS A 318 22.60 10.07 -13.02
C CYS A 318 21.99 8.97 -13.91
N CYS A 319 21.91 9.17 -15.22
CA CYS A 319 21.32 8.20 -16.16
C CYS A 319 22.38 7.54 -17.05
N ASN A 320 22.38 6.21 -17.10
CA ASN A 320 23.14 5.39 -18.05
C ASN A 320 22.17 4.61 -18.95
N ILE A 321 22.57 4.37 -20.20
CA ILE A 321 21.77 3.59 -21.17
C ILE A 321 22.41 2.22 -21.33
N TYR A 322 21.58 1.18 -21.32
CA TYR A 322 21.97 -0.19 -21.61
C TYR A 322 21.05 -0.75 -22.70
N GLU A 323 21.63 -1.55 -23.59
CA GLU A 323 20.89 -2.26 -24.63
C GLU A 323 21.22 -3.73 -24.56
N SER A 324 20.21 -4.57 -24.73
CA SER A 324 20.40 -6.00 -24.84
C SER A 324 20.65 -6.41 -26.29
N ASP A 325 21.17 -7.62 -26.47
CA ASP A 325 21.14 -8.28 -27.77
C ASP A 325 19.70 -8.49 -28.27
N VAL A 326 19.56 -8.70 -29.57
CA VAL A 326 18.27 -8.98 -30.20
C VAL A 326 17.75 -10.32 -29.72
N CYS A 327 16.56 -10.33 -29.11
CA CYS A 327 15.87 -11.55 -28.69
C CYS A 327 15.05 -12.10 -29.87
N GLN A 328 15.39 -13.28 -30.41
CA GLN A 328 14.68 -13.86 -31.55
C GLN A 328 13.65 -14.91 -31.14
N THR A 329 13.85 -15.55 -29.99
CA THR A 329 12.96 -16.59 -29.44
C THR A 329 12.64 -16.34 -27.97
N GLU A 330 11.53 -16.88 -27.45
CA GLU A 330 11.15 -16.77 -26.03
C GLU A 330 12.20 -17.41 -25.11
N ASP A 331 12.83 -18.50 -25.55
CA ASP A 331 13.86 -19.22 -24.77
C ASP A 331 15.14 -18.40 -24.55
N GLU A 332 15.47 -17.47 -25.45
CA GLU A 332 16.67 -16.61 -25.34
C GLU A 332 16.45 -15.40 -24.42
N VAL A 333 15.20 -15.01 -24.17
CA VAL A 333 14.86 -13.78 -23.44
C VAL A 333 15.40 -13.78 -22.03
N ASP A 334 15.28 -14.90 -21.30
CA ASP A 334 15.81 -15.02 -19.94
C ASP A 334 17.32 -14.78 -19.91
N SER A 335 18.05 -15.44 -20.80
CA SER A 335 19.51 -15.32 -20.89
C SER A 335 19.93 -13.89 -21.28
N CYS A 336 19.21 -13.28 -22.21
CA CYS A 336 19.47 -11.91 -22.66
C CYS A 336 19.23 -10.88 -21.55
N LEU A 337 18.10 -11.00 -20.83
CA LEU A 337 17.77 -10.17 -19.68
C LEU A 337 18.77 -10.35 -18.54
N MET A 338 19.11 -11.59 -18.20
CA MET A 338 20.11 -11.87 -17.18
C MET A 338 21.48 -11.26 -17.54
N HIS A 339 21.88 -11.33 -18.81
CA HIS A 339 23.14 -10.74 -19.27
C HIS A 339 23.16 -9.22 -19.09
N VAL A 340 22.15 -8.50 -19.60
CA VAL A 340 22.11 -7.03 -19.50
C VAL A 340 21.96 -6.56 -18.05
N LEU A 341 21.18 -7.27 -17.23
CA LEU A 341 21.02 -6.91 -15.81
C LEU A 341 22.30 -7.20 -15.01
N GLN A 342 23.02 -8.29 -15.28
CA GLN A 342 24.33 -8.55 -14.68
C GLN A 342 25.35 -7.48 -15.09
N GLN A 343 25.39 -7.11 -16.37
CA GLN A 343 26.24 -6.03 -16.84
C GLN A 343 25.96 -4.72 -16.08
N ILE A 344 24.68 -4.37 -15.87
CA ILE A 344 24.30 -3.21 -15.06
C ILE A 344 24.83 -3.33 -13.63
N VAL A 345 24.67 -4.49 -12.99
CA VAL A 345 25.12 -4.70 -11.60
C VAL A 345 26.64 -4.58 -11.49
N GLU A 346 27.39 -5.17 -12.42
CA GLU A 346 28.86 -5.11 -12.48
C GLU A 346 29.35 -3.69 -12.72
N ASP A 347 28.82 -3.00 -13.75
CA ASP A 347 29.12 -1.60 -14.04
C ASP A 347 28.91 -0.69 -12.83
N MET A 348 27.79 -0.87 -12.12
CA MET A 348 27.44 -0.05 -10.96
C MET A 348 28.32 -0.38 -9.77
N LEU A 349 28.71 -1.63 -9.59
CA LEU A 349 29.68 -2.03 -8.57
C LEU A 349 31.05 -1.38 -8.83
N GLU A 350 31.55 -1.44 -10.07
CA GLU A 350 32.82 -0.82 -10.47
C GLU A 350 32.82 0.70 -10.28
N LYS A 351 31.70 1.35 -10.63
CA LYS A 351 31.53 2.81 -10.48
C LYS A 351 31.23 3.25 -9.04
N GLY A 352 31.06 2.31 -8.10
CA GLY A 352 30.67 2.61 -6.73
C GLY A 352 29.28 3.25 -6.61
N ARG A 353 28.34 2.85 -7.48
CA ARG A 353 26.99 3.40 -7.58
C ARG A 353 25.92 2.36 -7.22
N GLU A 354 24.72 2.86 -6.94
CA GLU A 354 23.53 2.10 -6.62
C GLU A 354 22.40 2.54 -7.53
N VAL A 355 21.71 1.57 -8.12
CA VAL A 355 20.55 1.80 -8.98
C VAL A 355 19.32 2.06 -8.12
N PHE A 356 18.59 3.12 -8.43
CA PHE A 356 17.35 3.46 -7.72
C PHE A 356 16.12 3.46 -8.62
N PHE A 357 16.28 3.53 -9.96
CA PHE A 357 15.17 3.44 -10.90
C PHE A 357 15.61 2.90 -12.27
N MET A 358 14.73 2.19 -12.96
CA MET A 358 14.92 1.75 -14.36
C MET A 358 13.67 2.02 -15.19
N LEU A 359 13.85 2.59 -16.38
CA LEU A 359 12.83 2.58 -17.42
C LEU A 359 13.21 1.55 -18.49
N VAL A 360 12.34 0.57 -18.71
CA VAL A 360 12.58 -0.56 -19.60
C VAL A 360 11.63 -0.47 -20.79
N PHE A 361 12.21 -0.37 -21.99
CA PHE A 361 11.51 -0.54 -23.26
C PHE A 361 11.78 -1.95 -23.78
N ALA A 362 10.75 -2.78 -23.78
CA ALA A 362 10.82 -4.16 -24.22
C ALA A 362 10.23 -4.33 -25.64
N PRO A 363 10.69 -5.32 -26.42
CA PRO A 363 10.09 -5.64 -27.72
C PRO A 363 8.62 -6.05 -27.64
N SER A 364 8.22 -6.70 -26.54
CA SER A 364 6.87 -7.22 -26.32
C SER A 364 6.51 -7.22 -24.82
N LEU A 365 5.24 -7.01 -24.51
CA LEU A 365 4.73 -7.09 -23.13
C LEU A 365 4.76 -8.52 -22.58
N GLN A 366 4.78 -9.54 -23.44
CA GLN A 366 4.81 -10.95 -23.02
C GLN A 366 6.06 -11.30 -22.19
N PHE A 367 7.14 -10.52 -22.31
CA PHE A 367 8.38 -10.73 -21.59
C PHE A 367 8.39 -10.14 -20.18
N PHE A 368 7.28 -9.52 -19.75
CA PHE A 368 7.21 -8.83 -18.47
C PHE A 368 7.44 -9.76 -17.28
N GLU A 369 6.84 -10.95 -17.29
CA GLU A 369 7.00 -11.92 -16.19
C GLU A 369 8.45 -12.41 -16.10
N THR A 370 9.05 -12.79 -17.23
CA THR A 370 10.47 -13.16 -17.31
C THR A 370 11.39 -12.03 -16.84
N PHE A 371 11.07 -10.78 -17.19
CA PHE A 371 11.78 -9.60 -16.68
C PHE A 371 11.68 -9.48 -15.16
N CYS A 372 10.48 -9.62 -14.59
CA CYS A 372 10.31 -9.58 -13.13
C CYS A 372 11.16 -10.65 -12.43
N GLU A 373 11.20 -11.87 -12.95
CA GLU A 373 12.02 -12.96 -12.40
C GLU A 373 13.53 -12.68 -12.52
N ALA A 374 13.98 -12.20 -13.67
CA ALA A 374 15.38 -11.84 -13.92
C ALA A 374 15.83 -10.65 -13.05
N PHE A 375 14.95 -9.66 -12.90
CA PHE A 375 15.15 -8.49 -12.03
C PHE A 375 15.27 -8.91 -10.56
N ALA A 376 14.37 -9.76 -10.06
CA ALA A 376 14.41 -10.26 -8.68
C ALA A 376 15.68 -11.06 -8.37
N ARG A 377 16.20 -11.81 -9.35
CA ARG A 377 17.49 -12.54 -9.25
C ARG A 377 18.69 -11.59 -9.22
N SER A 378 18.66 -10.54 -10.06
CA SER A 378 19.78 -9.61 -10.24
C SER A 378 19.88 -8.56 -9.13
N PHE A 379 18.76 -8.17 -8.54
CA PHE A 379 18.69 -7.22 -7.43
C PHE A 379 18.19 -7.92 -6.17
N PRO A 380 18.97 -8.79 -5.52
CA PRO A 380 18.50 -9.55 -4.36
C PRO A 380 18.32 -8.70 -3.09
N GLN A 381 18.59 -7.40 -3.14
CA GLN A 381 18.51 -6.49 -2.01
C GLN A 381 17.05 -6.23 -1.60
N LEU A 382 16.83 -5.98 -0.31
CA LEU A 382 15.48 -5.70 0.22
C LEU A 382 14.93 -4.36 -0.27
N GLN A 383 15.83 -3.39 -0.52
CA GLN A 383 15.49 -2.12 -1.17
C GLN A 383 15.63 -2.28 -2.69
N LEU A 384 14.52 -2.63 -3.34
CA LEU A 384 14.50 -2.80 -4.80
C LEU A 384 14.40 -1.43 -5.50
N PRO A 385 15.08 -1.24 -6.65
CA PRO A 385 14.89 -0.03 -7.44
C PRO A 385 13.45 0.06 -7.97
N GLY A 386 13.00 1.28 -8.24
CA GLY A 386 11.75 1.52 -8.95
C GLY A 386 11.86 1.08 -10.41
N CYS A 387 10.73 0.80 -11.06
CA CYS A 387 10.73 0.39 -12.46
C CYS A 387 9.46 0.82 -13.20
N ALA A 388 9.62 1.24 -14.44
CA ALA A 388 8.55 1.34 -15.43
C ALA A 388 8.88 0.42 -16.60
N PHE A 389 7.93 -0.39 -17.04
CA PHE A 389 8.13 -1.38 -18.12
C PHE A 389 7.09 -1.14 -19.19
N VAL A 390 7.54 -0.87 -20.42
CA VAL A 390 6.66 -0.57 -21.53
C VAL A 390 7.07 -1.35 -22.77
N ALA A 391 6.10 -1.78 -23.57
CA ALA A 391 6.38 -2.43 -24.84
C ALA A 391 6.55 -1.40 -25.96
N ALA A 392 7.62 -1.52 -26.73
CA ALA A 392 7.93 -0.73 -27.90
C ALA A 392 8.25 -1.68 -29.07
N SER A 393 7.23 -2.05 -29.84
CA SER A 393 7.32 -3.08 -30.88
C SER A 393 8.25 -2.74 -32.05
N ASP A 394 8.69 -1.49 -32.17
CA ASP A 394 9.73 -1.07 -33.10
C ASP A 394 11.13 -1.54 -32.67
N ARG A 395 11.28 -2.02 -31.43
CA ARG A 395 12.52 -2.56 -30.88
C ARG A 395 12.61 -4.08 -31.03
N ARG A 396 13.84 -4.56 -31.22
CA ARG A 396 14.18 -5.99 -31.33
C ARG A 396 14.92 -6.54 -30.11
N GLY A 397 15.39 -5.66 -29.23
CA GLY A 397 16.02 -5.98 -27.95
C GLY A 397 15.52 -5.01 -26.88
N PHE A 398 15.90 -5.26 -25.63
CA PHE A 398 15.58 -4.39 -24.50
C PHE A 398 16.44 -3.15 -24.52
N HIS A 399 15.84 -2.01 -24.21
CA HIS A 399 16.53 -0.75 -23.99
C HIS A 399 16.19 -0.24 -22.59
N LEU A 400 17.21 0.02 -21.78
CA LEU A 400 17.07 0.38 -20.38
C LEU A 400 17.71 1.74 -20.12
N GLU A 401 16.92 2.68 -19.63
CA GLU A 401 17.42 3.91 -19.00
C GLU A 401 17.57 3.64 -17.49
N VAL A 402 18.80 3.59 -17.00
CA VAL A 402 19.15 3.20 -15.63
C VAL A 402 19.60 4.41 -14.84
N LEU A 403 18.84 4.75 -13.80
CA LEU A 403 19.15 5.85 -12.91
C LEU A 403 19.88 5.33 -11.67
N SER A 404 21.02 5.96 -11.37
CA SER A 404 21.90 5.54 -10.29
C SER A 404 22.51 6.72 -9.53
N SER A 405 22.95 6.47 -8.28
CA SER A 405 23.64 7.43 -7.41
C SER A 405 24.89 6.81 -6.80
N PRO A 406 25.95 7.58 -6.45
CA PRO A 406 27.06 7.06 -5.66
C PRO A 406 26.60 6.42 -4.33
N ARG A 407 27.15 5.26 -3.98
CA ARG A 407 26.78 4.50 -2.77
C ARG A 407 27.07 5.25 -1.47
N GLU A 408 28.11 6.07 -1.47
CA GLU A 408 28.53 6.82 -0.27
C GLU A 408 27.57 7.97 0.06
N SER A 409 26.81 8.46 -0.91
CA SER A 409 25.89 9.60 -0.75
C SER A 409 24.41 9.22 -0.79
N ILE A 410 24.08 7.99 -1.18
CA ILE A 410 22.69 7.57 -1.31
C ILE A 410 22.10 7.23 0.07
N GLN A 411 21.18 8.09 0.54
CA GLN A 411 20.21 7.71 1.56
C GLN A 411 18.91 7.32 0.86
N ARG A 412 18.68 6.02 0.74
CA ARG A 412 17.49 5.49 0.06
C ARG A 412 16.43 5.04 1.04
N ALA A 413 15.23 5.58 0.88
CA ALA A 413 14.02 5.06 1.47
C ALA A 413 13.10 4.56 0.36
N THR A 414 12.51 3.39 0.53
CA THR A 414 11.66 2.76 -0.48
C THR A 414 10.28 2.47 0.10
N LEU A 415 9.26 2.65 -0.74
CA LEU A 415 7.90 2.20 -0.46
C LEU A 415 7.62 0.97 -1.32
N GLN A 416 7.23 -0.12 -0.68
CA GLN A 416 6.71 -1.31 -1.35
C GLN A 416 5.23 -1.49 -1.02
N VAL A 417 4.43 -1.85 -2.03
CA VAL A 417 3.00 -2.13 -1.88
C VAL A 417 2.73 -3.49 -2.52
N ARG A 418 2.73 -4.54 -1.70
CA ARG A 418 2.43 -5.92 -2.12
C ARG A 418 1.10 -6.44 -1.58
N SER A 419 0.61 -5.85 -0.49
CA SER A 419 -0.73 -6.12 0.03
C SER A 419 -1.82 -5.35 -0.71
N SER A 420 -2.96 -5.99 -0.86
CA SER A 420 -4.19 -5.32 -1.29
C SER A 420 -4.64 -4.38 -0.18
N SER A 421 -4.83 -3.10 -0.52
CA SER A 421 -5.19 -2.04 0.41
C SER A 421 -6.11 -1.01 -0.25
N CYS A 422 -6.57 -0.03 0.52
CA CYS A 422 -7.41 1.05 0.00
C CYS A 422 -6.57 2.25 -0.51
N CYS A 423 -5.31 2.33 -0.11
CA CYS A 423 -4.49 3.54 -0.28
C CYS A 423 -3.49 3.44 -1.44
N GLY A 424 -3.22 2.25 -1.97
CA GLY A 424 -2.33 2.10 -3.12
C GLY A 424 -2.54 0.79 -3.89
N PRO A 425 -2.30 0.79 -5.21
CA PRO A 425 -2.38 -0.41 -6.03
C PRO A 425 -1.24 -1.37 -5.67
N VAL A 426 -1.49 -2.67 -5.81
CA VAL A 426 -0.44 -3.67 -5.73
C VAL A 426 0.33 -3.56 -7.02
N TYR A 427 1.61 -3.24 -6.91
CA TYR A 427 2.43 -3.07 -8.10
C TYR A 427 2.78 -4.46 -8.67
N VAL A 428 2.58 -4.63 -9.97
CA VAL A 428 2.86 -5.91 -10.62
C VAL A 428 4.37 -6.03 -10.80
N GLY A 429 5.03 -6.85 -9.97
CA GLY A 429 6.47 -7.12 -10.05
C GLY A 429 7.23 -6.80 -8.75
N PRO A 430 8.51 -7.24 -8.65
CA PRO A 430 9.29 -7.13 -7.42
C PRO A 430 9.71 -5.69 -7.06
N GLN A 431 9.66 -4.74 -8.00
CA GLN A 431 10.13 -3.37 -7.84
C GLN A 431 9.44 -2.58 -6.72
N SER A 432 10.11 -1.52 -6.26
CA SER A 432 9.49 -0.58 -5.32
C SER A 432 8.48 0.33 -6.02
N PHE A 433 7.45 0.72 -5.29
CA PHE A 433 6.42 1.64 -5.76
C PHE A 433 6.93 3.08 -5.83
N ALA A 434 7.70 3.52 -4.83
CA ALA A 434 8.37 4.81 -4.82
C ALA A 434 9.73 4.73 -4.13
N ASN A 435 10.67 5.57 -4.57
CA ASN A 435 12.01 5.70 -3.99
C ASN A 435 12.27 7.16 -3.66
N ARG A 436 12.68 7.44 -2.42
CA ARG A 436 13.34 8.68 -2.05
C ARG A 436 14.83 8.45 -2.02
N VAL A 437 15.59 9.26 -2.75
CA VAL A 437 17.06 9.25 -2.78
C VAL A 437 17.61 10.66 -2.60
N ASN A 438 18.69 10.81 -1.86
CA ASN A 438 19.44 12.06 -1.80
C ASN A 438 20.59 12.00 -2.82
N LEU A 439 20.66 13.01 -3.71
CA LEU A 439 21.67 13.18 -4.74
C LEU A 439 22.40 14.51 -4.50
N ASN A 440 23.67 14.48 -4.08
CA ASN A 440 24.49 15.68 -3.83
C ASN A 440 23.78 16.73 -2.94
N ALA A 441 23.14 17.74 -3.55
CA ALA A 441 22.42 18.85 -2.92
C ALA A 441 20.91 18.85 -3.26
N GLU A 442 20.36 17.71 -3.67
CA GLU A 442 18.98 17.57 -4.12
C GLU A 442 18.38 16.25 -3.61
N ARG A 443 17.18 16.31 -3.04
CA ARG A 443 16.36 15.15 -2.70
C ARG A 443 15.45 14.84 -3.88
N ARG A 444 15.46 13.58 -4.33
CA ARG A 444 14.56 13.10 -5.38
C ARG A 444 13.60 12.08 -4.83
N VAL A 445 12.32 12.23 -5.16
CA VAL A 445 11.30 11.19 -4.98
C VAL A 445 10.82 10.77 -6.35
N ILE A 446 11.03 9.51 -6.71
CA ILE A 446 10.57 8.93 -7.98
C ILE A 446 9.55 7.83 -7.71
N VAL A 447 8.41 7.93 -8.38
CA VAL A 447 7.32 6.96 -8.34
C VAL A 447 7.39 6.10 -9.58
N SER A 448 7.37 4.79 -9.40
CA SER A 448 7.38 3.81 -10.48
C SER A 448 6.16 3.98 -11.42
N GLY A 449 6.24 3.39 -12.61
CA GLY A 449 5.19 3.44 -13.64
C GLY A 449 3.79 3.05 -13.18
N CYS A 450 2.98 4.03 -12.79
CA CYS A 450 1.63 3.78 -12.28
C CYS A 450 0.62 3.68 -13.42
N THR A 451 -0.27 2.70 -13.33
CA THR A 451 -1.46 2.59 -14.17
C THR A 451 -2.72 2.96 -13.39
N GLY A 452 -3.83 3.13 -14.09
CA GLY A 452 -5.10 3.61 -13.55
C GLY A 452 -5.86 2.51 -12.81
N LEU A 453 -5.24 1.86 -11.84
CA LEU A 453 -5.83 0.79 -11.04
C LEU A 453 -6.74 1.34 -9.93
N VAL A 454 -7.84 0.64 -9.67
CA VAL A 454 -8.63 0.78 -8.44
C VAL A 454 -7.95 -0.02 -7.33
N PRO A 455 -7.39 0.60 -6.27
CA PRO A 455 -6.55 -0.08 -5.28
C PRO A 455 -7.20 -1.32 -4.63
N VAL A 456 -8.47 -1.25 -4.29
CA VAL A 456 -9.14 -2.38 -3.64
C VAL A 456 -9.36 -3.54 -4.60
N ALA A 457 -9.74 -3.24 -5.85
CA ALA A 457 -10.17 -4.25 -6.81
C ALA A 457 -9.01 -4.79 -7.68
N GLN A 458 -7.85 -4.13 -7.68
CA GLN A 458 -6.67 -4.48 -8.47
C GLN A 458 -6.98 -4.68 -9.96
N ARG A 459 -7.94 -3.91 -10.48
CA ARG A 459 -8.30 -3.83 -11.90
C ARG A 459 -8.22 -2.40 -12.39
N LEU A 460 -8.04 -2.23 -13.69
CA LEU A 460 -8.10 -0.91 -14.31
C LEU A 460 -9.46 -0.26 -14.02
N ALA A 461 -9.41 1.04 -13.77
CA ALA A 461 -10.58 1.86 -13.56
C ALA A 461 -11.39 1.93 -14.85
N VAL A 462 -12.69 1.74 -14.68
CA VAL A 462 -13.70 1.81 -15.73
C VAL A 462 -14.62 2.98 -15.46
N THR A 463 -15.48 3.30 -16.41
CA THR A 463 -16.34 4.48 -16.31
C THR A 463 -17.24 4.45 -15.06
N GLU A 464 -17.67 3.27 -14.65
CA GLU A 464 -18.50 3.04 -13.47
C GLU A 464 -17.81 3.44 -12.16
N ASP A 465 -16.47 3.53 -12.14
CA ASP A 465 -15.71 3.99 -10.98
C ASP A 465 -15.72 5.54 -10.84
N MET A 466 -16.17 6.25 -11.88
CA MET A 466 -16.44 7.71 -11.86
C MET A 466 -17.81 7.99 -12.50
N PRO A 467 -18.91 7.62 -11.81
CA PRO A 467 -20.25 7.63 -12.39
C PRO A 467 -20.71 9.03 -12.85
N GLU A 468 -20.15 10.11 -12.29
CA GLU A 468 -20.43 11.48 -12.70
C GLU A 468 -20.05 11.73 -14.17
N LEU A 469 -19.06 11.01 -14.70
CA LEU A 469 -18.63 11.11 -16.11
C LEU A 469 -19.58 10.41 -17.10
N LEU A 470 -20.50 9.54 -16.62
CA LEU A 470 -21.48 8.88 -17.48
C LEU A 470 -22.45 9.87 -18.14
N ASN A 471 -22.74 10.98 -17.45
CA ASN A 471 -23.67 12.00 -17.91
C ASN A 471 -23.00 13.11 -18.74
N VAL A 472 -21.69 12.99 -18.99
CA VAL A 472 -20.91 13.98 -19.73
C VAL A 472 -20.76 13.54 -21.18
N SER A 473 -21.12 14.42 -22.12
CA SER A 473 -20.93 14.18 -23.54
C SER A 473 -19.53 14.57 -23.99
N PHE A 474 -18.82 13.62 -24.59
CA PHE A 474 -17.51 13.81 -25.19
C PHE A 474 -17.55 13.81 -26.72
N LEU A 475 -18.73 13.97 -27.34
CA LEU A 475 -18.92 13.85 -28.79
C LEU A 475 -17.98 14.77 -29.59
N ARG A 476 -17.82 16.03 -29.18
CA ARG A 476 -16.92 16.97 -29.86
C ARG A 476 -15.46 16.50 -29.80
N LEU A 477 -15.03 16.02 -28.63
CA LEU A 477 -13.66 15.50 -28.44
C LEU A 477 -13.43 14.22 -29.23
N SER A 478 -14.41 13.30 -29.18
CA SER A 478 -14.44 12.08 -29.98
C SER A 478 -14.26 12.37 -31.47
N GLN A 479 -14.94 13.39 -32.01
CA GLN A 479 -14.80 13.82 -33.40
C GLN A 479 -13.43 14.43 -33.71
N ILE A 480 -12.88 15.26 -32.82
CA ILE A 480 -11.56 15.89 -33.02
C ILE A 480 -10.43 14.87 -33.01
N ILE A 481 -10.49 13.90 -32.09
CA ILE A 481 -9.45 12.90 -31.88
C ILE A 481 -9.60 11.71 -32.84
N GLY A 482 -10.81 11.50 -33.38
CA GLY A 482 -11.14 10.36 -34.24
C GLY A 482 -11.24 9.04 -33.46
N LEU A 483 -11.85 9.09 -32.27
CA LEU A 483 -12.04 7.95 -31.37
C LEU A 483 -13.48 7.89 -30.88
N GLU A 484 -13.99 6.71 -30.55
CA GLU A 484 -15.32 6.56 -29.97
C GLU A 484 -15.42 7.23 -28.60
N GLU A 485 -16.61 7.75 -28.27
CA GLU A 485 -16.86 8.46 -27.01
C GLU A 485 -16.54 7.60 -25.78
N GLY A 486 -16.83 6.30 -25.85
CA GLY A 486 -16.51 5.34 -24.79
C GLY A 486 -15.00 5.20 -24.55
N ALA A 487 -14.19 5.21 -25.61
CA ALA A 487 -12.73 5.14 -25.50
C ALA A 487 -12.14 6.42 -24.88
N VAL A 488 -12.67 7.59 -25.26
CA VAL A 488 -12.29 8.87 -24.65
C VAL A 488 -12.64 8.88 -23.17
N ARG A 489 -13.84 8.44 -22.81
CA ARG A 489 -14.28 8.38 -21.41
C ARG A 489 -13.42 7.42 -20.57
N ALA A 490 -13.14 6.23 -21.09
CA ALA A 490 -12.25 5.27 -20.44
C ALA A 490 -10.84 5.82 -20.23
N PHE A 491 -10.29 6.53 -21.23
CA PHE A 491 -8.99 7.19 -21.11
C PHE A 491 -8.97 8.25 -20.01
N ILE A 492 -9.99 9.11 -19.93
CA ILE A 492 -10.12 10.15 -18.90
C ILE A 492 -10.12 9.54 -17.50
N VAL A 493 -10.88 8.47 -17.30
CA VAL A 493 -10.96 7.77 -16.01
C VAL A 493 -9.63 7.12 -15.66
N GLN A 494 -9.03 6.36 -16.57
CA GLN A 494 -7.72 5.74 -16.31
C GLN A 494 -6.66 6.81 -16.04
N PHE A 495 -6.67 7.95 -16.73
CA PHE A 495 -5.76 9.07 -16.46
C PHE A 495 -5.92 9.61 -15.03
N ALA A 496 -7.16 9.83 -14.57
CA ALA A 496 -7.44 10.32 -13.22
C ALA A 496 -6.94 9.36 -12.14
N PHE A 497 -7.19 8.07 -12.30
CA PHE A 497 -6.70 7.04 -11.38
C PHE A 497 -5.18 6.88 -11.44
N THR A 498 -4.59 6.94 -12.65
CA THR A 498 -3.13 6.91 -12.85
C THR A 498 -2.48 8.06 -12.08
N TYR A 499 -2.99 9.28 -12.25
CA TYR A 499 -2.52 10.45 -11.51
C TYR A 499 -2.64 10.25 -9.99
N ALA A 500 -3.83 9.86 -9.51
CA ALA A 500 -4.09 9.71 -8.09
C ALA A 500 -3.17 8.66 -7.43
N ASN A 501 -2.95 7.53 -8.13
CA ASN A 501 -1.98 6.50 -7.72
C ASN A 501 -0.55 7.06 -7.67
N SER A 502 -0.11 7.77 -8.72
CA SER A 502 1.24 8.34 -8.75
C SER A 502 1.47 9.37 -7.62
N VAL A 503 0.49 10.22 -7.32
CA VAL A 503 0.62 11.23 -6.26
C VAL A 503 0.69 10.57 -4.88
N ALA A 504 -0.02 9.47 -4.64
CA ALA A 504 0.07 8.73 -3.39
C ALA A 504 1.50 8.24 -3.10
N GLY A 505 2.22 7.80 -4.14
CA GLY A 505 3.64 7.44 -4.01
C GLY A 505 4.55 8.65 -3.76
N LEU A 506 4.21 9.80 -4.34
CA LEU A 506 4.99 11.04 -4.24
C LEU A 506 4.90 11.66 -2.83
N THR A 507 3.70 11.65 -2.23
CA THR A 507 3.43 12.28 -0.94
C THR A 507 3.84 11.42 0.26
N HIS A 508 4.11 10.12 0.04
CA HIS A 508 4.40 9.14 1.09
C HIS A 508 5.56 9.55 2.02
N PHE A 509 6.64 10.13 1.48
CA PHE A 509 7.86 10.40 2.24
C PHE A 509 7.86 11.73 3.02
N GLY A 510 6.67 12.29 3.33
CA GLY A 510 6.53 13.40 4.28
C GLY A 510 6.59 14.81 3.67
N GLY A 511 6.19 14.98 2.41
CA GLY A 511 6.31 16.26 1.69
C GLY A 511 5.11 17.20 1.76
N GLY A 512 3.90 16.72 2.11
CA GLY A 512 2.65 17.51 2.10
C GLY A 512 2.20 18.01 0.71
N ASP A 513 3.13 18.44 -0.14
CA ASP A 513 2.86 18.94 -1.47
C ASP A 513 2.73 17.79 -2.47
N THR A 514 1.68 17.88 -3.28
CA THR A 514 1.41 17.02 -4.44
C THR A 514 2.21 17.43 -5.68
N PHE A 515 3.19 18.33 -5.52
CA PHE A 515 3.94 18.94 -6.61
C PHE A 515 4.99 17.98 -7.18
N ALA A 516 4.88 17.69 -8.47
CA ALA A 516 5.92 17.00 -9.24
C ALA A 516 6.76 18.03 -10.00
N THR A 517 8.04 17.72 -10.21
CA THR A 517 8.91 18.53 -11.09
C THR A 517 9.02 17.90 -12.47
N HIS A 518 8.87 16.57 -12.56
CA HIS A 518 8.99 15.80 -13.80
C HIS A 518 7.85 14.79 -13.94
N ALA A 519 7.38 14.61 -15.17
CA ALA A 519 6.35 13.63 -15.52
C ALA A 519 6.68 12.92 -16.85
N THR A 520 6.70 11.60 -16.85
CA THR A 520 6.78 10.79 -18.07
C THR A 520 5.47 10.06 -18.28
N PHE A 521 4.77 10.40 -19.36
CA PHE A 521 3.53 9.72 -19.76
C PHE A 521 3.84 8.69 -20.85
N PHE A 522 3.33 7.48 -20.69
CA PHE A 522 3.30 6.47 -21.74
C PHE A 522 1.86 6.29 -22.21
N LEU A 523 1.63 6.38 -23.51
CA LEU A 523 0.30 6.26 -24.11
C LEU A 523 0.26 5.07 -25.07
N GLY A 524 -0.77 4.24 -24.91
CA GLY A 524 -1.11 3.16 -25.85
C GLY A 524 -1.53 3.66 -27.23
N ASP A 525 -2.10 4.86 -27.27
CA ASP A 525 -2.57 5.52 -28.50
C ASP A 525 -2.25 7.02 -28.44
N MET A 526 -1.36 7.47 -29.32
CA MET A 526 -0.91 8.86 -29.36
C MET A 526 -1.99 9.86 -29.76
N ARG A 527 -3.15 9.41 -30.26
CA ARG A 527 -4.30 10.28 -30.48
C ARG A 527 -4.79 10.93 -29.18
N PHE A 528 -4.51 10.32 -28.02
CA PHE A 528 -4.82 10.91 -26.71
C PHE A 528 -3.79 11.95 -26.24
N ALA A 529 -2.61 12.05 -26.84
CA ALA A 529 -1.55 12.97 -26.39
C ALA A 529 -2.00 14.44 -26.27
N PRO A 530 -2.80 14.99 -27.20
CA PRO A 530 -3.36 16.34 -27.06
C PRO A 530 -4.22 16.56 -25.82
N LEU A 531 -4.71 15.48 -25.19
CA LEU A 531 -5.55 15.58 -24.01
C LEU A 531 -4.78 15.77 -22.70
N VAL A 532 -3.52 15.33 -22.68
CA VAL A 532 -2.70 15.24 -21.46
C VAL A 532 -2.60 16.58 -20.71
N PRO A 533 -2.34 17.74 -21.34
CA PRO A 533 -2.24 19.02 -20.62
C PRO A 533 -3.55 19.44 -19.92
N SER A 534 -4.69 19.22 -20.56
CA SER A 534 -6.00 19.57 -19.99
C SER A 534 -6.38 18.65 -18.84
N LEU A 535 -6.11 17.35 -18.99
CA LEU A 535 -6.37 16.37 -17.93
C LEU A 535 -5.41 16.56 -16.76
N TRP A 536 -4.15 16.92 -17.00
CA TRP A 536 -3.21 17.30 -15.96
C TRP A 536 -3.72 18.48 -15.16
N ARG A 537 -4.13 19.57 -15.84
CA ARG A 537 -4.72 20.75 -15.18
C ARG A 537 -5.97 20.42 -14.37
N TRP A 538 -6.80 19.50 -14.85
CA TRP A 538 -7.94 19.02 -14.07
C TRP A 538 -7.49 18.28 -12.81
N CYS A 539 -6.49 17.40 -12.93
CA CYS A 539 -5.96 16.63 -11.82
C CYS A 539 -5.25 17.49 -10.76
N THR A 540 -4.55 18.55 -11.18
CA THR A 540 -3.78 19.44 -10.31
C THR A 540 -4.55 20.70 -9.87
N ASP A 541 -5.81 20.83 -10.28
CA ASP A 541 -6.62 22.04 -10.11
C ASP A 541 -5.89 23.34 -10.54
N ASP A 542 -5.25 23.29 -11.72
CA ASP A 542 -4.40 24.34 -12.31
C ASP A 542 -3.19 24.79 -11.49
N ALA A 543 -2.85 24.08 -10.41
CA ALA A 543 -1.69 24.41 -9.59
C ALA A 543 -0.38 24.40 -10.41
N THR A 544 -0.30 23.54 -11.43
CA THR A 544 0.89 23.40 -12.26
C THR A 544 0.56 23.18 -13.73
N LYS A 545 1.41 23.72 -14.60
CA LYS A 545 1.35 23.48 -16.04
C LYS A 545 2.40 22.45 -16.44
N LEU A 546 2.07 21.63 -17.44
CA LEU A 546 3.05 20.77 -18.10
C LEU A 546 3.91 21.58 -19.06
N LEU A 547 5.23 21.36 -19.01
CA LEU A 547 6.24 21.96 -19.85
C LEU A 547 6.87 20.87 -20.74
N PRO A 548 6.48 20.77 -22.01
CA PRO A 548 7.10 19.94 -23.03
C PRO A 548 8.64 19.86 -23.01
N TRP A 549 9.21 18.66 -22.78
CA TRP A 549 10.64 18.45 -22.93
C TRP A 549 11.07 18.53 -24.40
N GLY A 550 12.10 19.33 -24.67
CA GLY A 550 12.62 19.58 -26.02
C GLY A 550 11.94 20.74 -26.75
N ASP A 551 10.99 21.45 -26.13
CA ASP A 551 10.43 22.68 -26.69
C ASP A 551 11.29 23.90 -26.30
N PRO A 552 12.03 24.52 -27.24
CA PRO A 552 12.87 25.68 -26.97
C PRO A 552 12.09 26.92 -26.54
N CYS A 553 10.76 26.97 -26.77
CA CYS A 553 9.92 28.08 -26.33
C CYS A 553 9.56 28.03 -24.82
N VAL A 554 9.84 26.92 -24.13
CA VAL A 554 9.39 26.66 -22.75
C VAL A 554 10.55 26.51 -21.76
N CYS A 555 11.80 26.35 -22.26
CA CYS A 555 13.01 26.32 -21.44
C CYS A 555 13.26 27.67 -20.72
N GLY A 556 12.65 27.86 -19.55
CA GLY A 556 12.84 29.06 -18.72
C GLY A 556 11.62 29.50 -17.89
N GLU A 557 10.45 28.88 -18.06
CA GLU A 557 9.29 29.19 -17.21
C GLU A 557 9.45 28.61 -15.80
N ALA A 558 9.50 29.48 -14.79
CA ALA A 558 9.51 29.08 -13.39
C ALA A 558 8.13 28.54 -12.98
N GLY A 559 8.10 27.37 -12.32
CA GLY A 559 6.88 26.83 -11.68
C GLY A 559 6.04 25.82 -12.49
N GLY A 560 6.57 25.23 -13.57
CA GLY A 560 5.92 24.15 -14.31
C GLY A 560 6.57 22.77 -14.13
N VAL A 561 5.85 21.72 -14.54
CA VAL A 561 6.31 20.32 -14.50
C VAL A 561 6.87 19.94 -15.86
N LEU A 562 8.15 19.62 -15.90
CA LEU A 562 8.79 19.17 -17.13
C LEU A 562 8.23 17.80 -17.54
N CYS A 563 7.73 17.68 -18.76
CA CYS A 563 7.06 16.46 -19.19
C CYS A 563 7.55 15.90 -20.52
N ARG A 564 7.48 14.57 -20.61
CA ARG A 564 7.68 13.84 -21.87
C ARG A 564 6.51 12.88 -22.07
N VAL A 565 6.04 12.77 -23.31
CA VAL A 565 4.94 11.89 -23.72
C VAL A 565 5.49 10.94 -24.76
N LEU A 566 5.49 9.66 -24.42
CA LEU A 566 6.09 8.59 -25.20
C LEU A 566 5.01 7.60 -25.64
N HIS A 567 5.16 7.10 -26.86
CA HIS A 567 4.31 6.03 -27.36
C HIS A 567 4.78 4.70 -26.78
N ALA A 568 3.85 3.94 -26.21
CA ALA A 568 4.05 2.55 -25.83
C ALA A 568 3.06 1.70 -26.60
N THR A 569 3.53 0.71 -27.35
CA THR A 569 2.66 -0.16 -28.14
C THR A 569 1.73 -1.01 -27.27
N GLN A 570 2.20 -1.39 -26.07
CA GLN A 570 1.39 -1.99 -25.02
C GLN A 570 1.93 -1.58 -23.65
N LEU A 571 1.04 -1.46 -22.67
CA LEU A 571 1.35 -1.18 -21.27
C LEU A 571 0.93 -2.36 -20.39
N PRO A 572 1.54 -2.52 -19.20
CA PRO A 572 1.11 -3.50 -18.20
C PRO A 572 -0.39 -3.45 -17.96
N LEU A 573 -1.00 -4.63 -17.76
CA LEU A 573 -2.46 -4.80 -17.61
C LEU A 573 -3.30 -4.31 -18.80
N TYR A 574 -2.67 -4.04 -19.95
CA TYR A 574 -3.30 -3.42 -21.11
C TYR A 574 -3.91 -2.04 -20.81
N ALA A 575 -3.27 -1.30 -19.88
CA ALA A 575 -3.63 0.08 -19.60
C ALA A 575 -3.51 0.97 -20.85
N VAL A 576 -4.29 2.06 -20.91
CA VAL A 576 -4.16 3.04 -22.00
C VAL A 576 -3.19 4.18 -21.67
N VAL A 577 -2.86 4.35 -20.39
CA VAL A 577 -1.92 5.34 -19.88
C VAL A 577 -1.15 4.83 -18.67
N GLU A 578 0.15 5.07 -18.66
CA GLU A 578 1.05 4.87 -17.52
C GLU A 578 1.80 6.18 -17.23
N LEU A 579 2.09 6.44 -15.95
CA LEU A 579 2.75 7.66 -15.50
C LEU A 579 3.89 7.35 -14.53
N VAL A 580 5.07 7.89 -14.82
CA VAL A 580 6.18 8.02 -13.88
C VAL A 580 6.23 9.47 -13.42
N LEU A 581 6.14 9.68 -12.11
CA LEU A 581 6.29 11.00 -11.49
C LEU A 581 7.58 11.11 -10.73
N GLU A 582 8.20 12.28 -10.80
CA GLU A 582 9.39 12.60 -10.03
C GLU A 582 9.26 14.01 -9.43
N ARG A 583 9.68 14.15 -8.17
CA ARG A 583 9.87 15.41 -7.46
C ARG A 583 11.34 15.58 -7.15
N ARG A 584 11.82 16.80 -7.31
CA ARG A 584 13.20 17.23 -7.13
C ARG A 584 13.20 18.44 -6.21
N ASP A 585 13.69 18.28 -5.00
CA ASP A 585 13.76 19.35 -3.99
C ASP A 585 15.23 19.65 -3.69
N PRO A 586 15.66 20.92 -3.63
CA PRO A 586 17.00 21.24 -3.12
C PRO A 586 17.11 20.83 -1.65
N LEU A 587 18.22 20.19 -1.28
CA LEU A 587 18.56 19.92 0.12
C LEU A 587 18.98 21.26 0.75
N LEU A 588 18.15 21.79 1.66
CA LEU A 588 18.56 22.92 2.51
C LEU A 588 19.63 22.41 3.50
N GLU A 589 20.65 23.22 3.80
CA GLU A 589 21.84 22.84 4.60
C GLU A 589 21.53 22.40 6.07
N GLU A 590 20.28 22.28 6.50
CA GLU A 590 19.88 22.00 7.89
C GLU A 590 18.76 20.93 8.07
N GLU A 591 18.62 19.94 7.16
CA GLU A 591 17.75 18.75 7.41
C GLU A 591 18.50 17.47 7.77
#